data_AF-A0A4R6NBT0-F1
#
_entry.id   AF-A0A4R6NBT0-F1
#
_cell.length_a   1.000
_cell.length_b   1.000
_cell.length_c   1.000
_cell.angle_alpha   90.00
_cell.angle_beta   90.00
_cell.angle_gamma   90.00
#
_symmetry.space_group_name_H-M   'P 1'
#
loop_
_entity.id
_entity.type
_entity.pdbx_description
1 polymer ?
#
loop_
_entity_poly.entity_id
_entity_poly.type
_entity_poly.pdbx_seq_one_letter_code
_entity_poly.pdbx_strand_id
1 'polypeptide(L)'
;MLPTSLTLRQAGPADWPAIQALLQTLGLPTAGAQHHLATFVLALSGEELLGCAGAEVYGRHALLRSVAVAPAWQGRGLGRRLLQVLLQQARAREIASLHLLTQGASGYFTRLGFAVAPRSSAPAGLQASAEFRGACPADAVFMSLALQAPAPAMADDLPVAVLGAGPVGLAAAAQLLERGLPFVLLEAGDSVGRNLLDYGHVRLFSPWRYNIDASMARRLSASGWTAPPEDELPLAAEVVERVLRPFAALPELARALKLGARVSALSREGMDKVKSAGRERAPFVLRYQQDGREHELRARAVLDATGTWNQPNPLGANGLPARGEAEAAAQIHYGIPDIAGAQRARYAGRRTLVVGAGHSAANALLDLAALAREAPGTRLAWALRSSALHKAFGGGAADALPARGALGSALQQLSQEGGLEVLSGLRIEAVQREADGRLTVSGRDEQGQALSLAGFDQIICATGQRPDLSLGRELRLRLDPWLESTEALGPLIDPNLHSCGTVRPHGHRELAHPEPGFYTLGVKSYGRAPTFLMATGFEQARSVVAALAGDLEAADRLELALPETGVCSLGGSASAPAAPASPAAAGCCPTPASAPAPAACATACQPATPARSACCG
;
A
#
# COMPACT_ATOMS: atom_id res chain seq x y z
N MET A 1 -54.50 -27.24 -1.14
CA MET A 1 -53.90 -25.92 -0.81
C MET A 1 -53.54 -25.88 0.68
N LEU A 2 -52.80 -24.86 1.12
CA LEU A 2 -52.58 -24.57 2.55
C LEU A 2 -53.83 -23.88 3.16
N PRO A 3 -54.05 -23.90 4.48
CA PRO A 3 -55.21 -23.26 5.07
C PRO A 3 -55.07 -21.74 5.04
N THR A 4 -56.21 -21.04 4.92
CA THR A 4 -56.26 -19.57 4.80
C THR A 4 -55.80 -18.86 6.07
N SER A 5 -55.92 -19.52 7.22
CA SER A 5 -55.56 -19.09 8.58
C SER A 5 -54.19 -19.58 9.06
N LEU A 6 -53.26 -19.89 8.14
CA LEU A 6 -51.94 -20.43 8.49
C LEU A 6 -51.04 -19.38 9.17
N THR A 7 -50.71 -19.60 10.44
CA THR A 7 -49.76 -18.79 11.21
C THR A 7 -48.43 -19.53 11.38
N LEU A 8 -47.31 -18.81 11.20
CA LEU A 8 -45.96 -19.30 11.51
C LEU A 8 -45.38 -18.49 12.67
N ARG A 9 -45.03 -19.14 13.78
CA ARG A 9 -44.44 -18.46 14.96
C ARG A 9 -43.39 -19.32 15.65
N GLN A 10 -42.59 -18.69 16.51
CA GLN A 10 -41.68 -19.38 17.42
C GLN A 10 -42.50 -20.12 18.52
N ALA A 11 -41.97 -21.25 18.99
CA ALA A 11 -42.56 -22.02 20.08
C ALA A 11 -42.27 -21.38 21.46
N GLY A 12 -43.24 -21.47 22.37
CA GLY A 12 -43.11 -21.19 23.78
C GLY A 12 -43.30 -22.45 24.64
N PRO A 13 -43.08 -22.39 25.97
CA PRO A 13 -43.11 -23.55 26.86
C PRO A 13 -44.40 -24.38 26.79
N ALA A 14 -45.55 -23.72 26.61
CA ALA A 14 -46.85 -24.37 26.53
C ALA A 14 -47.07 -25.22 25.25
N ASP A 15 -46.28 -25.02 24.20
CA ASP A 15 -46.44 -25.74 22.93
C ASP A 15 -45.85 -27.16 22.96
N TRP A 16 -44.98 -27.46 23.94
CA TRP A 16 -44.23 -28.72 23.97
C TRP A 16 -45.10 -29.99 23.91
N PRO A 17 -46.23 -30.13 24.64
CA PRO A 17 -47.06 -31.33 24.55
C PRO A 17 -47.58 -31.62 23.14
N ALA A 18 -47.98 -30.58 22.40
CA ALA A 18 -48.46 -30.72 21.02
C ALA A 18 -47.31 -31.09 20.06
N ILE A 19 -46.14 -30.48 20.22
CA ILE A 19 -44.92 -30.82 19.46
C ILE A 19 -44.53 -32.28 19.72
N GLN A 20 -44.51 -32.71 20.98
CA GLN A 20 -44.16 -34.06 21.40
C GLN A 20 -45.11 -35.10 20.80
N ALA A 21 -46.43 -34.85 20.87
CA ALA A 21 -47.44 -35.74 20.28
C ALA A 21 -47.30 -35.85 18.75
N LEU A 22 -47.02 -34.74 18.04
CA LEU A 22 -46.78 -34.76 16.60
C LEU A 22 -45.52 -35.56 16.23
N LEU A 23 -44.42 -35.38 16.97
CA LEU A 23 -43.17 -36.12 16.73
C LEU A 23 -43.35 -37.62 16.99
N GLN A 24 -44.01 -38.00 18.09
CA GLN A 24 -44.33 -39.40 18.42
C GLN A 24 -45.22 -40.04 17.34
N THR A 25 -46.26 -39.33 16.87
CA THR A 25 -47.16 -39.78 15.78
C THR A 25 -46.40 -40.08 14.49
N LEU A 26 -45.31 -39.35 14.23
CA LEU A 26 -44.47 -39.51 13.04
C LEU A 26 -43.24 -40.42 13.26
N GLY A 27 -43.12 -41.05 14.42
CA GLY A 27 -41.98 -41.91 14.77
C GLY A 27 -40.64 -41.17 14.92
N LEU A 28 -40.66 -39.85 15.16
CA LEU A 28 -39.47 -39.01 15.28
C LEU A 28 -38.97 -38.94 16.74
N PRO A 29 -37.64 -38.89 16.97
CA PRO A 29 -37.08 -38.85 18.32
C PRO A 29 -37.43 -37.53 19.04
N THR A 30 -37.91 -37.67 20.28
CA THR A 30 -38.25 -36.54 21.17
C THR A 30 -37.17 -36.27 22.22
N ALA A 31 -36.25 -37.20 22.43
CA ALA A 31 -35.17 -37.08 23.42
C ALA A 31 -34.29 -35.84 23.16
N GLY A 32 -34.14 -34.99 24.17
CA GLY A 32 -33.36 -33.75 24.12
C GLY A 32 -34.01 -32.58 23.36
N ALA A 33 -35.05 -32.81 22.56
CA ALA A 33 -35.64 -31.76 21.71
C ALA A 33 -36.27 -30.63 22.54
N GLN A 34 -36.84 -30.94 23.71
CA GLN A 34 -37.42 -29.96 24.64
C GLN A 34 -36.40 -28.90 25.11
N HIS A 35 -35.13 -29.27 25.29
CA HIS A 35 -34.08 -28.34 25.71
C HIS A 35 -33.78 -27.27 24.64
N HIS A 36 -34.16 -27.53 23.38
CA HIS A 36 -33.97 -26.61 22.25
C HIS A 36 -35.27 -25.95 21.79
N LEU A 37 -36.36 -26.03 22.57
CA LEU A 37 -37.69 -25.50 22.23
C LEU A 37 -37.67 -24.03 21.78
N ALA A 38 -36.78 -23.20 22.33
CA ALA A 38 -36.60 -21.80 21.94
C ALA A 38 -36.18 -21.59 20.46
N THR A 39 -35.78 -22.65 19.75
CA THR A 39 -35.45 -22.61 18.31
C THR A 39 -36.56 -23.17 17.41
N PHE A 40 -37.61 -23.75 18.00
CA PHE A 40 -38.68 -24.36 17.23
C PHE A 40 -39.56 -23.31 16.57
N VAL A 41 -39.86 -23.54 15.29
CA VAL A 41 -40.88 -22.81 14.52
C VAL A 41 -42.07 -23.73 14.35
N LEU A 42 -43.28 -23.21 14.59
CA LEU A 42 -44.55 -23.91 14.53
C LEU A 42 -45.40 -23.38 13.38
N ALA A 43 -46.14 -24.28 12.74
CA ALA A 43 -47.19 -23.98 11.78
C ALA A 43 -48.54 -24.32 12.40
N LEU A 44 -49.39 -23.31 12.55
CA LEU A 44 -50.68 -23.40 13.24
C LEU A 44 -51.83 -22.99 12.32
N SER A 45 -53.01 -23.58 12.52
CA SER A 45 -54.27 -23.04 12.01
C SER A 45 -55.26 -22.94 13.16
N GLY A 46 -55.48 -21.72 13.65
CA GLY A 46 -56.06 -21.54 14.98
C GLY A 46 -55.14 -22.15 16.04
N GLU A 47 -55.66 -23.07 16.84
CA GLU A 47 -54.90 -23.81 17.86
C GLU A 47 -54.30 -25.14 17.35
N GLU A 48 -54.66 -25.59 16.15
CA GLU A 48 -54.19 -26.88 15.60
C GLU A 48 -52.74 -26.80 15.11
N LEU A 49 -51.85 -27.65 15.65
CA LEU A 49 -50.45 -27.78 15.21
C LEU A 49 -50.33 -28.63 13.93
N LEU A 50 -50.07 -27.96 12.81
CA LEU A 50 -49.95 -28.59 11.48
C LEU A 50 -48.53 -29.07 11.17
N GLY A 51 -47.53 -28.54 11.85
CA GLY A 51 -46.12 -28.90 11.67
C GLY A 51 -45.15 -28.11 12.54
N CYS A 52 -43.93 -28.61 12.69
CA CYS A 52 -42.85 -27.93 13.39
C CYS A 52 -41.48 -28.17 12.71
N ALA A 53 -40.50 -27.33 13.02
CA ALA A 53 -39.08 -27.56 12.72
C ALA A 53 -38.22 -26.93 13.83
N GLY A 54 -37.16 -27.60 14.28
CA GLY A 54 -36.28 -27.11 15.35
C GLY A 54 -34.79 -27.24 15.01
N ALA A 55 -33.92 -26.60 15.79
CA ALA A 55 -32.48 -26.68 15.58
C ALA A 55 -31.69 -26.63 16.90
N GLU A 56 -30.75 -27.55 17.09
CA GLU A 56 -29.77 -27.47 18.17
C GLU A 56 -28.67 -26.50 17.76
N VAL A 57 -28.24 -25.59 18.65
CA VAL A 57 -27.20 -24.60 18.35
C VAL A 57 -25.92 -24.95 19.10
N TYR A 58 -24.82 -25.06 18.36
CA TYR A 58 -23.49 -25.44 18.81
C TYR A 58 -22.48 -24.38 18.35
N GLY A 59 -22.41 -23.27 19.08
CA GLY A 59 -21.64 -22.10 18.67
C GLY A 59 -22.16 -21.53 17.35
N ARG A 60 -21.29 -21.42 16.34
CA ARG A 60 -21.64 -20.93 14.99
C ARG A 60 -22.22 -22.01 14.06
N HIS A 61 -22.49 -23.21 14.56
CA HIS A 61 -23.06 -24.30 13.78
C HIS A 61 -24.38 -24.74 14.39
N ALA A 62 -25.32 -25.21 13.58
CA ALA A 62 -26.59 -25.75 14.08
C ALA A 62 -26.91 -27.12 13.47
N LEU A 63 -27.59 -27.95 14.23
CA LEU A 63 -28.13 -29.24 13.80
C LEU A 63 -29.65 -29.15 13.68
N LEU A 64 -30.16 -29.19 12.45
CA LEU A 64 -31.59 -29.23 12.16
C LEU A 64 -32.18 -30.56 12.64
N ARG A 65 -33.25 -30.50 13.43
CA ARG A 65 -33.96 -31.67 13.95
C ARG A 65 -35.48 -31.47 13.94
N SER A 66 -36.21 -32.56 14.16
CA SER A 66 -37.66 -32.53 14.46
C SER A 66 -38.49 -31.78 13.41
N VAL A 67 -38.13 -31.91 12.13
CA VAL A 67 -38.85 -31.33 10.98
C VAL A 67 -40.05 -32.22 10.67
N ALA A 68 -41.22 -31.81 11.13
CA ALA A 68 -42.45 -32.60 11.11
C ALA A 68 -43.60 -31.82 10.46
N VAL A 69 -44.44 -32.54 9.71
CA VAL A 69 -45.69 -32.03 9.15
C VAL A 69 -46.74 -33.11 9.31
N ALA A 70 -47.90 -32.77 9.89
CA ALA A 70 -48.99 -33.70 10.10
C ALA A 70 -49.44 -34.34 8.77
N PRO A 71 -49.77 -35.65 8.72
CA PRO A 71 -49.94 -36.39 7.46
C PRO A 71 -50.89 -35.72 6.44
N ALA A 72 -52.02 -35.17 6.90
CA ALA A 72 -53.00 -34.48 6.06
C ALA A 72 -52.42 -33.27 5.29
N TRP A 73 -51.34 -32.66 5.79
CA TRP A 73 -50.72 -31.44 5.27
C TRP A 73 -49.41 -31.66 4.51
N GLN A 74 -48.93 -32.90 4.43
CA GLN A 74 -47.74 -33.27 3.66
C GLN A 74 -47.95 -33.05 2.15
N GLY A 75 -46.86 -32.88 1.40
CA GLY A 75 -46.89 -32.56 -0.04
C GLY A 75 -47.36 -31.13 -0.39
N ARG A 76 -47.97 -30.38 0.54
CA ARG A 76 -48.54 -29.03 0.31
C ARG A 76 -47.56 -27.87 0.49
N GLY A 77 -46.26 -28.16 0.61
CA GLY A 77 -45.21 -27.15 0.77
C GLY A 77 -45.01 -26.60 2.19
N LEU A 78 -45.73 -27.11 3.20
CA LEU A 78 -45.66 -26.56 4.57
C LEU A 78 -44.26 -26.70 5.20
N GLY A 79 -43.61 -27.86 5.04
CA GLY A 79 -42.24 -28.09 5.52
C GLY A 79 -41.21 -27.14 4.90
N ARG A 80 -41.41 -26.71 3.65
CA ARG A 80 -40.55 -25.70 3.00
C ARG A 80 -40.70 -24.34 3.67
N ARG A 81 -41.93 -23.93 4.03
CA ARG A 81 -42.18 -22.67 4.74
C ARG A 81 -41.57 -22.68 6.15
N LEU A 82 -41.75 -23.77 6.90
CA LEU A 82 -41.14 -23.96 8.22
C LEU A 82 -39.61 -23.82 8.15
N LEU A 83 -38.97 -24.49 7.18
CA LEU A 83 -37.53 -24.39 6.98
C LEU A 83 -37.08 -23.01 6.50
N GLN A 84 -37.84 -22.31 5.66
CA GLN A 84 -37.52 -20.93 5.26
C GLN A 84 -37.45 -19.99 6.46
N VAL A 85 -38.40 -20.07 7.40
CA VAL A 85 -38.38 -19.27 8.64
C VAL A 85 -37.21 -19.68 9.54
N LEU A 86 -36.97 -20.98 9.71
CA LEU A 86 -35.84 -21.46 10.53
C LEU A 86 -34.48 -21.04 9.95
N LEU A 87 -34.31 -21.07 8.62
CA LEU A 87 -33.13 -20.56 7.92
C LEU A 87 -32.95 -19.04 8.09
N GLN A 88 -34.04 -18.27 8.08
CA GLN A 88 -34.01 -16.83 8.36
C GLN A 88 -33.60 -16.55 9.80
N GLN A 89 -34.16 -17.28 10.78
CA GLN A 89 -33.76 -17.18 12.19
C GLN A 89 -32.29 -17.59 12.42
N ALA A 90 -31.81 -18.63 11.74
CA ALA A 90 -30.42 -19.08 11.84
C ALA A 90 -29.44 -18.02 11.29
N ARG A 91 -29.78 -17.37 10.17
CA ARG A 91 -29.00 -16.22 9.64
C ARG A 91 -29.00 -15.03 10.61
N ALA A 92 -30.14 -14.69 11.19
CA ALA A 92 -30.25 -13.62 12.18
C ALA A 92 -29.49 -13.91 13.50
N ARG A 93 -29.11 -15.17 13.73
CA ARG A 93 -28.29 -15.64 14.87
C ARG A 93 -26.83 -15.92 14.47
N GLU A 94 -26.38 -15.44 13.31
CA GLU A 94 -25.01 -15.59 12.78
C GLU A 94 -24.49 -17.04 12.69
N ILE A 95 -25.40 -18.00 12.53
CA ILE A 95 -25.05 -19.40 12.28
C ILE A 95 -24.41 -19.51 10.90
N ALA A 96 -23.19 -20.02 10.86
CA ALA A 96 -22.39 -20.20 9.65
C ALA A 96 -22.85 -21.41 8.84
N SER A 97 -23.20 -22.53 9.49
CA SER A 97 -23.69 -23.72 8.79
C SER A 97 -24.78 -24.45 9.57
N LEU A 98 -25.73 -25.00 8.82
CA LEU A 98 -26.82 -25.83 9.30
C LEU A 98 -26.62 -27.24 8.75
N HIS A 99 -26.66 -28.23 9.63
CA HIS A 99 -26.41 -29.63 9.31
C HIS A 99 -27.63 -30.48 9.63
N LEU A 100 -27.72 -31.68 9.07
CA LEU A 100 -28.77 -32.66 9.39
C LEU A 100 -28.30 -34.09 9.19
N LEU A 101 -29.01 -35.02 9.83
CA LEU A 101 -28.99 -36.45 9.53
C LEU A 101 -30.37 -36.83 9.01
N THR A 102 -30.44 -37.61 7.94
CA THR A 102 -31.73 -38.04 7.37
C THR A 102 -31.71 -39.46 6.81
N GLN A 103 -32.77 -40.21 7.09
CA GLN A 103 -33.10 -41.47 6.43
C GLN A 103 -34.25 -41.20 5.45
N GLY A 104 -34.06 -41.53 4.16
CA GLY A 104 -35.10 -41.43 3.12
C GLY A 104 -35.46 -40.03 2.60
N ALA A 105 -35.16 -38.92 3.30
CA ALA A 105 -35.52 -37.56 2.86
C ALA A 105 -34.38 -36.73 2.24
N SER A 106 -33.24 -37.33 1.91
CA SER A 106 -32.08 -36.63 1.32
C SER A 106 -32.44 -35.80 0.09
N GLY A 107 -33.17 -36.37 -0.88
CA GLY A 107 -33.62 -35.66 -2.09
C GLY A 107 -34.58 -34.49 -1.83
N TYR A 108 -35.24 -34.41 -0.67
CA TYR A 108 -35.98 -33.23 -0.25
C TYR A 108 -35.04 -32.11 0.21
N PHE A 109 -34.03 -32.43 1.01
CA PHE A 109 -33.06 -31.46 1.50
C PHE A 109 -32.05 -30.99 0.43
N THR A 110 -31.70 -31.83 -0.55
CA THR A 110 -30.92 -31.42 -1.74
C THR A 110 -31.62 -30.29 -2.49
N ARG A 111 -32.94 -30.36 -2.68
CA ARG A 111 -33.76 -29.29 -3.30
C ARG A 111 -33.85 -28.02 -2.47
N LEU A 112 -33.38 -28.04 -1.22
CA LEU A 112 -33.28 -26.90 -0.31
C LEU A 112 -31.83 -26.42 -0.13
N GLY A 113 -30.89 -26.93 -0.94
CA GLY A 113 -29.48 -26.51 -0.97
C GLY A 113 -28.53 -27.27 -0.06
N PHE A 114 -29.00 -28.28 0.69
CA PHE A 114 -28.11 -29.12 1.49
C PHE A 114 -27.30 -30.07 0.59
N ALA A 115 -25.99 -30.08 0.75
CA ALA A 115 -25.08 -31.02 0.10
C ALA A 115 -24.84 -32.25 1.01
N VAL A 116 -24.73 -33.44 0.42
CA VAL A 116 -24.28 -34.64 1.16
C VAL A 116 -22.81 -34.48 1.53
N ALA A 117 -22.45 -34.83 2.76
CA ALA A 117 -21.09 -34.74 3.27
C ALA A 117 -20.72 -35.97 4.12
N PRO A 118 -19.42 -36.30 4.28
CA PRO A 118 -18.99 -37.35 5.21
C PRO A 118 -19.38 -37.00 6.65
N ARG A 119 -19.87 -37.96 7.44
CA ARG A 119 -20.16 -37.73 8.88
C ARG A 119 -18.94 -37.19 9.65
N SER A 120 -17.73 -37.57 9.23
CA SER A 120 -16.45 -37.09 9.79
C SER A 120 -16.18 -35.60 9.56
N SER A 121 -16.88 -34.92 8.64
CA SER A 121 -16.77 -33.47 8.44
C SER A 121 -17.73 -32.66 9.32
N ALA A 122 -18.52 -33.30 10.18
CA ALA A 122 -19.36 -32.61 11.15
C ALA A 122 -18.49 -31.83 12.17
N PRO A 123 -18.80 -30.54 12.46
CA PRO A 123 -18.05 -29.76 13.45
C PRO A 123 -18.01 -30.45 14.82
N ALA A 124 -16.90 -30.32 15.55
CA ALA A 124 -16.67 -31.04 16.82
C ALA A 124 -17.81 -30.88 17.85
N GLY A 125 -18.44 -29.70 17.93
CA GLY A 125 -19.60 -29.46 18.79
C GLY A 125 -20.83 -30.31 18.43
N LEU A 126 -21.05 -30.59 17.13
CA LEU A 126 -22.17 -31.42 16.67
C LEU A 126 -21.93 -32.92 16.89
N GLN A 127 -20.67 -33.36 16.90
CA GLN A 127 -20.30 -34.75 17.23
C GLN A 127 -20.72 -35.12 18.67
N ALA A 128 -20.87 -34.13 19.54
CA ALA A 128 -21.40 -34.30 20.90
C ALA A 128 -22.94 -34.34 20.99
N SER A 129 -23.70 -34.13 19.91
CA SER A 129 -25.17 -34.20 19.93
C SER A 129 -25.70 -35.60 20.22
N ALA A 130 -26.94 -35.71 20.69
CA ALA A 130 -27.61 -37.00 20.91
C ALA A 130 -27.87 -37.76 19.59
N GLU A 131 -28.12 -37.01 18.50
CA GLU A 131 -28.31 -37.55 17.15
C GLU A 131 -27.05 -38.25 16.61
N PHE A 132 -25.85 -37.70 16.89
CA PHE A 132 -24.56 -38.34 16.57
C PHE A 132 -24.17 -39.46 17.55
N ARG A 133 -24.65 -39.43 18.79
CA ARG A 133 -24.37 -40.43 19.83
C ARG A 133 -25.37 -41.60 19.89
N GLY A 134 -26.10 -41.85 18.80
CA GLY A 134 -26.86 -43.09 18.59
C GLY A 134 -28.38 -42.96 18.49
N ALA A 135 -28.96 -41.75 18.58
CA ALA A 135 -30.40 -41.57 18.34
C ALA A 135 -30.80 -41.70 16.86
N CYS A 136 -29.85 -41.54 15.93
CA CYS A 136 -30.05 -41.76 14.50
C CYS A 136 -29.21 -42.98 14.02
N PRO A 137 -29.76 -43.92 13.23
CA PRO A 137 -29.04 -45.14 12.83
C PRO A 137 -27.79 -44.87 11.98
N ALA A 138 -26.91 -45.87 11.89
CA ALA A 138 -25.59 -45.74 11.24
C ALA A 138 -25.65 -45.41 9.73
N ASP A 139 -26.77 -45.67 9.07
CA ASP A 139 -27.01 -45.47 7.63
C ASP A 139 -27.51 -44.06 7.24
N ALA A 140 -27.97 -43.26 8.21
CA ALA A 140 -28.55 -41.93 7.93
C ALA A 140 -27.54 -41.00 7.22
N VAL A 141 -27.98 -40.36 6.15
CA VAL A 141 -27.15 -39.48 5.32
C VAL A 141 -26.91 -38.18 6.05
N PHE A 142 -25.64 -37.81 6.24
CA PHE A 142 -25.26 -36.50 6.75
C PHE A 142 -25.28 -35.47 5.62
N MET A 143 -25.93 -34.34 5.85
CA MET A 143 -26.00 -33.25 4.88
C MET A 143 -25.70 -31.90 5.55
N SER A 144 -25.11 -31.00 4.79
CA SER A 144 -24.62 -29.70 5.25
C SER A 144 -25.10 -28.59 4.30
N LEU A 145 -25.55 -27.47 4.88
CA LEU A 145 -25.89 -26.24 4.18
C LEU A 145 -25.10 -25.09 4.84
N ALA A 146 -24.21 -24.47 4.07
CA ALA A 146 -23.60 -23.21 4.49
C ALA A 146 -24.67 -22.10 4.46
N LEU A 147 -24.93 -21.49 5.61
CA LEU A 147 -25.81 -20.32 5.75
C LEU A 147 -25.03 -19.02 5.63
N GLN A 148 -23.81 -19.05 6.15
CA GLN A 148 -22.69 -18.19 5.82
C GLN A 148 -21.53 -19.14 5.49
N ALA A 149 -21.23 -19.32 4.19
CA ALA A 149 -19.81 -19.25 3.88
C ALA A 149 -19.35 -17.84 4.29
N PRO A 150 -18.07 -17.60 4.58
CA PRO A 150 -17.52 -16.35 4.07
C PRO A 150 -17.80 -16.43 2.57
N ALA A 151 -18.78 -15.66 2.09
CA ALA A 151 -18.65 -15.18 0.72
C ALA A 151 -17.23 -14.58 0.68
N PRO A 152 -16.39 -14.91 -0.31
CA PRO A 152 -15.29 -14.00 -0.58
C PRO A 152 -15.96 -12.66 -0.73
N ALA A 153 -15.65 -11.72 0.19
CA ALA A 153 -16.14 -10.36 0.08
C ALA A 153 -15.91 -9.97 -1.37
N MET A 154 -16.96 -9.50 -2.08
CA MET A 154 -16.76 -9.16 -3.48
C MET A 154 -15.58 -8.21 -3.52
N ALA A 155 -14.75 -8.29 -4.56
CA ALA A 155 -13.50 -7.52 -4.57
C ALA A 155 -13.76 -6.02 -4.28
N ASP A 156 -14.96 -5.51 -4.57
CA ASP A 156 -15.37 -4.13 -4.26
C ASP A 156 -15.75 -3.85 -2.80
N ASP A 157 -16.13 -4.86 -2.00
CA ASP A 157 -16.44 -4.74 -0.55
C ASP A 157 -15.18 -4.73 0.34
N LEU A 158 -14.03 -5.15 -0.19
CA LEU A 158 -12.77 -5.19 0.55
C LEU A 158 -12.09 -3.81 0.63
N PRO A 159 -11.39 -3.48 1.73
CA PRO A 159 -10.72 -2.20 1.87
C PRO A 159 -9.55 -2.05 0.87
N VAL A 160 -9.18 -0.81 0.57
CA VAL A 160 -7.85 -0.48 0.04
C VAL A 160 -6.84 -0.55 1.19
N ALA A 161 -5.72 -1.25 1.02
CA ALA A 161 -4.63 -1.21 2.00
C ALA A 161 -3.61 -0.14 1.58
N VAL A 162 -3.32 0.81 2.47
CA VAL A 162 -2.28 1.83 2.27
C VAL A 162 -1.09 1.51 3.18
N LEU A 163 0.11 1.43 2.61
CA LEU A 163 1.31 0.99 3.32
C LEU A 163 2.25 2.20 3.54
N GLY A 164 2.47 2.55 4.80
CA GLY A 164 3.21 3.73 5.23
C GLY A 164 2.30 4.96 5.40
N ALA A 165 2.28 5.53 6.61
CA ALA A 165 1.60 6.78 6.96
C ALA A 165 2.57 7.98 6.90
N GLY A 166 3.44 8.01 5.89
CA GLY A 166 4.15 9.22 5.48
C GLY A 166 3.23 10.22 4.77
N PRO A 167 3.74 11.38 4.33
CA PRO A 167 2.96 12.43 3.68
C PRO A 167 2.09 11.91 2.52
N VAL A 168 2.65 11.05 1.66
CA VAL A 168 1.96 10.53 0.46
C VAL A 168 0.91 9.46 0.81
N GLY A 169 1.17 8.60 1.79
CA GLY A 169 0.18 7.62 2.25
C GLY A 169 -1.00 8.29 2.97
N LEU A 170 -0.76 9.38 3.70
CA LEU A 170 -1.82 10.20 4.28
C LEU A 170 -2.60 11.00 3.23
N ALA A 171 -1.95 11.51 2.18
CA ALA A 171 -2.66 12.09 1.04
C ALA A 171 -3.57 11.06 0.34
N ALA A 172 -3.08 9.83 0.14
CA ALA A 172 -3.92 8.74 -0.37
C ALA A 172 -5.12 8.44 0.55
N ALA A 173 -4.91 8.40 1.87
CA ALA A 173 -5.98 8.25 2.84
C ALA A 173 -7.00 9.42 2.80
N ALA A 174 -6.55 10.65 2.60
CA ALA A 174 -7.42 11.82 2.46
C ALA A 174 -8.33 11.71 1.22
N GLN A 175 -7.76 11.31 0.08
CA GLN A 175 -8.47 11.07 -1.17
C GLN A 175 -9.46 9.88 -1.06
N LEU A 176 -9.08 8.82 -0.33
CA LEU A 176 -9.95 7.67 -0.06
C LEU A 176 -11.16 8.08 0.80
N LEU A 177 -10.93 8.90 1.84
CA LEU A 177 -11.99 9.48 2.67
C LEU A 177 -12.91 10.42 1.88
N GLU A 178 -12.38 11.31 1.03
CA GLU A 178 -13.20 12.18 0.16
C GLU A 178 -14.07 11.40 -0.83
N ARG A 179 -13.68 10.17 -1.20
CA ARG A 179 -14.42 9.28 -2.10
C ARG A 179 -15.25 8.20 -1.40
N GLY A 180 -15.28 8.20 -0.06
CA GLY A 180 -16.03 7.21 0.73
C GLY A 180 -15.55 5.76 0.55
N LEU A 181 -14.32 5.55 0.08
CA LEU A 181 -13.78 4.21 -0.14
C LEU A 181 -13.26 3.63 1.19
N PRO A 182 -13.62 2.40 1.57
CA PRO A 182 -13.10 1.77 2.78
C PRO A 182 -11.60 1.50 2.63
N PHE A 183 -10.81 1.76 3.68
CA PHE A 183 -9.38 1.51 3.67
C PHE A 183 -8.82 1.14 5.04
N VAL A 184 -7.60 0.61 5.05
CA VAL A 184 -6.78 0.38 6.24
C VAL A 184 -5.39 0.95 5.95
N LEU A 185 -4.87 1.79 6.85
CA LEU A 185 -3.55 2.42 6.73
C LEU A 185 -2.59 1.76 7.73
N LEU A 186 -1.56 1.08 7.22
CA LEU A 186 -0.59 0.32 8.01
C LEU A 186 0.74 1.09 8.09
N GLU A 187 1.16 1.49 9.29
CA GLU A 187 2.42 2.18 9.54
C GLU A 187 3.30 1.34 10.48
N ALA A 188 4.56 1.12 10.09
CA ALA A 188 5.50 0.31 10.85
C ALA A 188 6.08 1.04 12.08
N GLY A 189 6.08 2.37 12.06
CA GLY A 189 6.48 3.24 13.17
C GLY A 189 5.39 3.42 14.24
N ASP A 190 5.81 3.98 15.37
CA ASP A 190 4.99 4.37 16.52
C ASP A 190 4.17 5.66 16.29
N SER A 191 4.43 6.38 15.21
CA SER A 191 3.74 7.61 14.83
C SER A 191 3.69 7.78 13.32
N VAL A 192 2.70 8.55 12.84
CA VAL A 192 2.67 8.98 11.44
C VAL A 192 3.85 9.87 11.09
N GLY A 193 4.29 9.84 9.83
CA GLY A 193 5.44 10.62 9.38
C GLY A 193 6.77 10.19 9.99
N ARG A 194 6.88 8.97 10.53
CA ARG A 194 8.06 8.46 11.28
C ARG A 194 9.40 8.84 10.66
N ASN A 195 9.59 8.58 9.37
CA ASN A 195 10.84 8.86 8.67
C ASN A 195 11.22 10.36 8.69
N LEU A 196 10.24 11.28 8.63
CA LEU A 196 10.48 12.74 8.70
C LEU A 196 10.97 13.17 10.08
N LEU A 197 10.60 12.45 11.15
CA LEU A 197 11.06 12.74 12.52
C LEU A 197 12.53 12.36 12.70
N ASP A 198 13.03 11.35 11.98
CA ASP A 198 14.43 10.93 12.08
C ASP A 198 15.41 12.01 11.54
N TYR A 199 14.92 12.93 10.69
CA TYR A 199 15.62 14.16 10.27
C TYR A 199 14.82 15.42 10.62
N GLY A 200 14.07 15.39 11.73
CA GLY A 200 13.08 16.40 12.11
C GLY A 200 13.63 17.83 12.21
N HIS A 201 14.91 17.98 12.55
CA HIS A 201 15.66 19.24 12.65
C HIS A 201 15.99 19.88 11.29
N VAL A 202 15.88 19.15 10.18
CA VAL A 202 16.24 19.65 8.85
C VAL A 202 15.14 20.57 8.32
N ARG A 203 15.51 21.79 7.94
CA ARG A 203 14.61 22.70 7.20
C ARG A 203 14.45 22.22 5.76
N LEU A 204 13.20 22.09 5.32
CA LEU A 204 12.87 21.73 3.95
C LEU A 204 13.16 22.91 3.01
N PHE A 205 13.60 22.60 1.80
CA PHE A 205 13.87 23.60 0.75
C PHE A 205 12.61 24.01 -0.04
N SER A 206 11.48 23.32 0.18
CA SER A 206 10.17 23.64 -0.38
C SER A 206 9.29 24.35 0.65
N PRO A 207 8.57 25.43 0.28
CA PRO A 207 7.63 26.10 1.17
C PRO A 207 6.35 25.30 1.43
N TRP A 208 5.60 25.67 2.46
CA TRP A 208 4.41 24.94 2.95
C TRP A 208 3.40 24.55 1.86
N ARG A 209 3.16 25.42 0.87
CA ARG A 209 2.25 25.11 -0.27
C ARG A 209 2.57 23.82 -1.05
N TYR A 210 3.81 23.33 -0.99
CA TYR A 210 4.24 22.08 -1.64
C TYR A 210 4.40 20.90 -0.66
N ASN A 211 4.20 21.14 0.63
CA ASN A 211 4.39 20.18 1.72
C ASN A 211 3.06 19.79 2.40
N ILE A 212 1.94 20.39 1.99
CA ILE A 212 0.59 20.12 2.46
C ILE A 212 -0.26 19.66 1.28
N ASP A 213 -0.94 18.51 1.44
CA ASP A 213 -1.93 18.05 0.46
C ASP A 213 -3.25 18.83 0.62
N ALA A 214 -3.88 19.17 -0.50
CA ALA A 214 -5.11 19.97 -0.50
C ALA A 214 -6.32 19.24 0.12
N SER A 215 -6.38 17.90 0.02
CA SER A 215 -7.44 17.09 0.65
C SER A 215 -7.27 17.04 2.17
N MET A 216 -6.04 16.83 2.66
CA MET A 216 -5.68 16.96 4.07
C MET A 216 -6.03 18.36 4.61
N ALA A 217 -5.64 19.43 3.90
CA ALA A 217 -5.91 20.80 4.31
C ALA A 217 -7.42 21.10 4.43
N ARG A 218 -8.23 20.72 3.44
CA ARG A 218 -9.71 20.90 3.49
C ARG A 218 -10.33 20.22 4.70
N ARG A 219 -9.91 18.99 5.00
CA ARG A 219 -10.41 18.19 6.14
C ARG A 219 -9.97 18.74 7.49
N LEU A 220 -8.74 19.25 7.57
CA LEU A 220 -8.21 19.91 8.77
C LEU A 220 -8.92 21.24 9.07
N SER A 221 -9.17 22.08 8.06
CA SER A 221 -9.87 23.35 8.26
C SER A 221 -11.27 23.17 8.89
N ALA A 222 -11.95 22.05 8.62
CA ALA A 222 -13.22 21.71 9.24
C ALA A 222 -13.13 21.36 10.75
N SER A 223 -11.93 21.07 11.28
CA SER A 223 -11.69 20.80 12.70
C SER A 223 -11.06 21.98 13.46
N GLY A 224 -11.07 23.19 12.89
CA GLY A 224 -10.49 24.39 13.51
C GLY A 224 -8.96 24.47 13.45
N TRP A 225 -8.32 23.67 12.60
CA TRP A 225 -6.90 23.79 12.30
C TRP A 225 -6.59 25.11 11.60
N THR A 226 -5.47 25.73 11.94
CA THR A 226 -4.97 26.95 11.29
C THR A 226 -3.82 26.62 10.37
N ALA A 227 -3.95 26.96 9.09
CA ALA A 227 -2.91 26.72 8.10
C ALA A 227 -1.63 27.55 8.39
N PRO A 228 -0.43 26.97 8.17
CA PRO A 228 0.81 27.74 8.20
C PRO A 228 0.90 28.72 7.00
N PRO A 229 1.73 29.78 7.08
CA PRO A 229 1.96 30.69 5.97
C PRO A 229 2.56 29.96 4.74
N GLU A 230 1.95 30.11 3.58
CA GLU A 230 2.22 29.28 2.38
C GLU A 230 3.64 29.39 1.82
N ASP A 231 4.34 30.50 2.07
CA ASP A 231 5.70 30.81 1.62
C ASP A 231 6.80 30.43 2.62
N GLU A 232 6.45 30.09 3.86
CA GLU A 232 7.46 29.70 4.87
C GLU A 232 8.04 28.30 4.61
N LEU A 233 9.31 28.12 4.95
CA LEU A 233 10.04 26.86 4.84
C LEU A 233 10.00 26.07 6.17
N PRO A 234 9.22 25.00 6.29
CA PRO A 234 9.12 24.24 7.54
C PRO A 234 10.36 23.40 7.86
N LEU A 235 10.53 23.08 9.14
CA LEU A 235 11.29 21.90 9.56
C LEU A 235 10.54 20.61 9.19
N ALA A 236 11.26 19.51 8.96
CA ALA A 236 10.63 18.21 8.70
C ALA A 236 9.73 17.75 9.88
N ALA A 237 10.11 18.06 11.12
CA ALA A 237 9.27 17.83 12.30
C ALA A 237 7.98 18.65 12.28
N GLU A 238 8.03 19.92 11.87
CA GLU A 238 6.85 20.78 11.80
C GLU A 238 5.78 20.23 10.83
N VAL A 239 6.17 19.62 9.71
CA VAL A 239 5.22 18.96 8.79
C VAL A 239 4.46 17.85 9.52
N VAL A 240 5.17 17.04 10.32
CA VAL A 240 4.56 15.97 11.11
C VAL A 240 3.66 16.54 12.22
N GLU A 241 4.12 17.55 12.93
CA GLU A 241 3.45 18.11 14.11
C GLU A 241 2.25 18.99 13.79
N ARG A 242 2.38 19.86 12.78
CA ARG A 242 1.37 20.85 12.41
C ARG A 242 0.37 20.30 11.41
N VAL A 243 0.66 19.20 10.70
CA VAL A 243 -0.21 18.68 9.62
C VAL A 243 -0.52 17.19 9.79
N LEU A 244 0.49 16.32 9.75
CA LEU A 244 0.24 14.87 9.65
C LEU A 244 -0.38 14.29 10.93
N ARG A 245 0.10 14.67 12.12
CA ARG A 245 -0.46 14.24 13.42
C ARG A 245 -1.90 14.76 13.63
N PRO A 246 -2.21 16.06 13.45
CA PRO A 246 -3.58 16.57 13.48
C PRO A 246 -4.50 15.83 12.50
N PHE A 247 -4.04 15.54 11.28
CA PHE A 247 -4.84 14.84 10.29
C PHE A 247 -5.11 13.38 10.69
N ALA A 248 -4.07 12.67 11.15
CA ALA A 248 -4.18 11.31 11.68
C ALA A 248 -5.08 11.20 12.92
N ALA A 249 -5.23 12.28 13.70
CA ALA A 249 -6.11 12.34 14.87
C ALA A 249 -7.59 12.54 14.52
N LEU A 250 -7.95 12.82 13.25
CA LEU A 250 -9.36 12.92 12.83
C LEU A 250 -10.07 11.56 13.06
N PRO A 251 -11.27 11.51 13.66
CA PRO A 251 -11.91 10.25 14.07
C PRO A 251 -12.16 9.24 12.95
N GLU A 252 -12.28 9.69 11.71
CA GLU A 252 -12.43 8.82 10.53
C GLU A 252 -11.12 8.09 10.21
N LEU A 253 -9.98 8.82 10.24
CA LEU A 253 -8.67 8.28 9.91
C LEU A 253 -8.08 7.47 11.08
N ALA A 254 -8.26 7.93 12.31
CA ALA A 254 -7.79 7.23 13.52
C ALA A 254 -8.37 5.80 13.66
N ARG A 255 -9.56 5.53 13.08
CA ARG A 255 -10.16 4.19 13.03
C ARG A 255 -9.54 3.27 11.97
N ALA A 256 -9.00 3.84 10.89
CA ALA A 256 -8.39 3.10 9.78
C ALA A 256 -6.87 2.92 9.94
N LEU A 257 -6.22 3.79 10.72
CA LEU A 257 -4.79 3.80 10.99
C LEU A 257 -4.39 2.72 12.02
N LYS A 258 -3.36 1.95 11.68
CA LYS A 258 -2.67 1.00 12.56
C LYS A 258 -1.20 1.39 12.65
N LEU A 259 -0.79 1.95 13.79
CA LEU A 259 0.60 2.21 14.15
C LEU A 259 1.26 0.93 14.69
N GLY A 260 2.59 0.83 14.56
CA GLY A 260 3.36 -0.36 14.93
C GLY A 260 3.06 -1.61 14.08
N ALA A 261 2.40 -1.44 12.93
CA ALA A 261 1.93 -2.50 12.04
C ALA A 261 2.86 -2.65 10.83
N ARG A 262 3.93 -3.44 10.98
CA ARG A 262 4.91 -3.69 9.91
C ARG A 262 4.44 -4.80 8.97
N VAL A 263 4.13 -4.47 7.72
CA VAL A 263 3.85 -5.46 6.68
C VAL A 263 5.10 -6.30 6.39
N SER A 264 4.96 -7.62 6.39
CA SER A 264 6.02 -8.61 6.18
C SER A 264 5.87 -9.39 4.87
N ALA A 265 4.64 -9.55 4.36
CA ALA A 265 4.37 -10.26 3.11
C ALA A 265 3.13 -9.70 2.39
N LEU A 266 3.12 -9.83 1.07
CA LEU A 266 2.06 -9.37 0.18
C LEU A 266 1.95 -10.31 -1.03
N SER A 267 0.75 -10.82 -1.32
CA SER A 267 0.48 -11.70 -2.48
C SER A 267 -1.00 -11.64 -2.89
N ARG A 268 -1.45 -12.52 -3.78
CA ARG A 268 -2.86 -12.75 -4.17
C ARG A 268 -3.43 -13.97 -3.45
N GLU A 269 -4.71 -13.92 -3.10
CA GLU A 269 -5.37 -15.05 -2.44
C GLU A 269 -5.40 -16.30 -3.34
N GLY A 270 -4.83 -17.41 -2.85
CA GLY A 270 -4.84 -18.70 -3.56
C GLY A 270 -4.01 -18.74 -4.86
N MET A 271 -3.09 -17.79 -5.06
CA MET A 271 -2.27 -17.67 -6.28
C MET A 271 -0.85 -17.19 -5.98
N ASP A 272 0.15 -18.01 -6.31
CA ASP A 272 1.54 -17.58 -6.48
C ASP A 272 1.69 -16.62 -7.67
N LYS A 273 2.87 -16.02 -7.84
CA LYS A 273 3.19 -15.12 -8.98
C LYS A 273 2.93 -15.70 -10.38
N VAL A 274 3.10 -17.01 -10.57
CA VAL A 274 3.09 -17.67 -11.90
C VAL A 274 1.67 -17.92 -12.39
N LYS A 275 0.73 -18.25 -11.50
CA LYS A 275 -0.68 -18.49 -11.84
C LYS A 275 -1.38 -17.24 -12.39
N SER A 276 -1.90 -17.33 -13.61
CA SER A 276 -2.58 -16.21 -14.31
C SER A 276 -4.11 -16.26 -14.26
N ALA A 277 -4.74 -17.43 -14.36
CA ALA A 277 -6.18 -17.54 -14.51
C ALA A 277 -6.93 -17.07 -13.24
N GLY A 278 -7.68 -15.97 -13.35
CA GLY A 278 -8.45 -15.38 -12.26
C GLY A 278 -7.66 -14.41 -11.36
N ARG A 279 -6.37 -14.19 -11.63
CA ARG A 279 -5.50 -13.33 -10.80
C ARG A 279 -6.02 -11.90 -10.71
N GLU A 280 -6.58 -11.40 -11.81
CA GLU A 280 -7.15 -10.07 -11.94
C GLU A 280 -8.35 -9.81 -11.01
N ARG A 281 -8.99 -10.87 -10.50
CA ARG A 281 -10.13 -10.81 -9.56
C ARG A 281 -9.79 -11.31 -8.15
N ALA A 282 -8.62 -11.92 -7.95
CA ALA A 282 -8.22 -12.42 -6.64
C ALA A 282 -7.85 -11.23 -5.73
N PRO A 283 -8.35 -11.15 -4.49
CA PRO A 283 -7.96 -10.09 -3.58
C PRO A 283 -6.49 -10.21 -3.18
N PHE A 284 -5.92 -9.09 -2.75
CA PHE A 284 -4.60 -9.10 -2.11
C PHE A 284 -4.70 -9.71 -0.71
N VAL A 285 -3.69 -10.46 -0.33
CA VAL A 285 -3.46 -10.94 1.04
C VAL A 285 -2.18 -10.31 1.56
N LEU A 286 -2.30 -9.60 2.67
CA LEU A 286 -1.20 -8.94 3.37
C LEU A 286 -1.00 -9.62 4.72
N ARG A 287 0.26 -9.84 5.10
CA ARG A 287 0.62 -10.20 6.47
C ARG A 287 1.41 -9.08 7.11
N TYR A 288 1.10 -8.78 8.37
CA TYR A 288 1.78 -7.75 9.12
C TYR A 288 1.97 -8.16 10.58
N GLN A 289 3.06 -7.68 11.17
CA GLN A 289 3.38 -7.84 12.58
C GLN A 289 2.91 -6.60 13.35
N GLN A 290 2.13 -6.79 14.41
CA GLN A 290 1.68 -5.75 15.34
C GLN A 290 1.65 -6.35 16.75
N ASP A 291 2.11 -5.63 17.77
CA ASP A 291 2.14 -6.08 19.18
C ASP A 291 2.76 -7.49 19.40
N GLY A 292 3.77 -7.84 18.60
CA GLY A 292 4.43 -9.15 18.64
C GLY A 292 3.61 -10.32 18.07
N ARG A 293 2.54 -10.04 17.31
CA ARG A 293 1.66 -11.03 16.69
C ARG A 293 1.57 -10.82 15.18
N GLU A 294 1.44 -11.94 14.45
CA GLU A 294 1.11 -11.89 13.03
C GLU A 294 -0.39 -11.72 12.82
N HIS A 295 -0.74 -10.85 11.88
CA HIS A 295 -2.11 -10.59 11.43
C HIS A 295 -2.18 -10.75 9.91
N GLU A 296 -3.31 -11.23 9.40
CA GLU A 296 -3.60 -11.31 7.96
C GLU A 296 -4.75 -10.35 7.60
N LEU A 297 -4.61 -9.62 6.49
CA LEU A 297 -5.60 -8.70 5.94
C LEU A 297 -5.88 -9.03 4.48
N ARG A 298 -7.15 -8.96 4.07
CA ARG A 298 -7.57 -9.01 2.67
C ARG A 298 -7.88 -7.60 2.18
N ALA A 299 -7.46 -7.26 0.96
CA ALA A 299 -7.65 -5.93 0.38
C ALA A 299 -7.99 -6.01 -1.12
N ARG A 300 -8.75 -5.04 -1.62
CA ARG A 300 -9.10 -4.94 -3.05
C ARG A 300 -7.99 -4.37 -3.90
N ALA A 301 -7.27 -3.42 -3.31
CA ALA A 301 -6.17 -2.68 -3.89
C ALA A 301 -5.12 -2.41 -2.81
N VAL A 302 -3.88 -2.19 -3.22
CA VAL A 302 -2.76 -1.89 -2.33
C VAL A 302 -1.99 -0.68 -2.87
N LEU A 303 -1.81 0.31 -2.02
CA LEU A 303 -1.03 1.51 -2.27
C LEU A 303 0.26 1.45 -1.45
N ASP A 304 1.37 1.13 -2.10
CA ASP A 304 2.69 1.01 -1.48
C ASP A 304 3.38 2.38 -1.43
N ALA A 305 3.24 3.07 -0.30
CA ALA A 305 3.84 4.37 -0.02
C ALA A 305 4.97 4.28 1.02
N THR A 306 5.65 3.13 1.17
CA THR A 306 6.64 2.92 2.25
C THR A 306 7.92 3.76 2.10
N GLY A 307 8.10 4.42 0.96
CA GLY A 307 9.29 5.23 0.65
C GLY A 307 10.58 4.43 0.56
N THR A 308 11.70 5.14 0.63
CA THR A 308 13.08 4.61 0.49
C THR A 308 13.96 4.84 1.71
N TRP A 309 13.57 5.73 2.63
CA TRP A 309 14.41 6.23 3.73
C TRP A 309 15.10 5.13 4.57
N ASN A 310 14.36 4.07 4.89
CA ASN A 310 14.80 2.96 5.72
C ASN A 310 15.70 1.93 5.00
N GLN A 311 16.08 2.21 3.75
CA GLN A 311 16.99 1.40 2.91
C GLN A 311 18.10 2.31 2.34
N PRO A 312 19.06 2.76 3.17
CA PRO A 312 20.17 3.57 2.70
C PRO A 312 21.06 2.79 1.72
N ASN A 313 21.73 3.53 0.83
CA ASN A 313 22.85 2.97 0.08
C ASN A 313 24.07 2.82 1.01
N PRO A 314 24.92 1.80 0.78
CA PRO A 314 26.15 1.61 1.54
C PRO A 314 27.24 2.65 1.17
N LEU A 315 28.36 2.62 1.89
CA LEU A 315 29.58 3.37 1.56
C LEU A 315 30.32 2.82 0.33
N GLY A 316 30.25 1.51 0.08
CA GLY A 316 30.99 0.86 -1.00
C GLY A 316 30.59 1.37 -2.39
N ALA A 317 31.57 1.80 -3.18
CA ALA A 317 31.34 2.54 -4.43
C ALA A 317 30.62 1.72 -5.53
N ASN A 318 30.59 0.39 -5.38
CA ASN A 318 29.92 -0.60 -6.22
C ASN A 318 28.47 -0.94 -5.78
N GLY A 319 27.93 -0.26 -4.77
CA GLY A 319 26.57 -0.49 -4.27
C GLY A 319 26.41 -1.64 -3.26
N LEU A 320 27.53 -2.26 -2.87
CA LEU A 320 27.62 -3.22 -1.76
C LEU A 320 28.18 -2.52 -0.50
N PRO A 321 27.94 -3.04 0.71
CA PRO A 321 28.70 -2.64 1.89
C PRO A 321 30.20 -2.75 1.64
N ALA A 322 30.94 -1.69 2.00
CA ALA A 322 32.39 -1.72 2.07
C ALA A 322 32.82 -2.77 3.12
N ARG A 323 33.96 -3.43 2.87
CA ARG A 323 34.49 -4.43 3.82
C ARG A 323 34.78 -3.74 5.16
N GLY A 324 34.23 -4.24 6.26
CA GLY A 324 34.34 -3.62 7.59
C GLY A 324 33.28 -2.55 7.92
N GLU A 325 32.34 -2.25 7.00
CA GLU A 325 31.26 -1.26 7.23
C GLU A 325 30.29 -1.70 8.34
N ALA A 326 30.02 -3.01 8.48
CA ALA A 326 29.17 -3.54 9.54
C ALA A 326 29.86 -3.49 10.91
N GLU A 327 31.15 -3.80 10.94
CA GLU A 327 32.02 -3.78 12.12
C GLU A 327 32.25 -2.34 12.63
N ALA A 328 32.26 -1.36 11.72
CA ALA A 328 32.36 0.06 12.02
C ALA A 328 31.01 0.75 12.31
N ALA A 329 29.87 0.03 12.30
CA ALA A 329 28.53 0.62 12.35
C ALA A 329 28.28 1.57 13.54
N ALA A 330 28.90 1.33 14.71
CA ALA A 330 28.80 2.22 15.88
C ALA A 330 29.35 3.65 15.63
N GLN A 331 30.28 3.80 14.68
CA GLN A 331 30.92 5.06 14.29
C GLN A 331 30.41 5.60 12.94
N ILE A 332 29.53 4.87 12.25
CA ILE A 332 28.87 5.31 11.02
C ILE A 332 27.45 5.82 11.36
N HIS A 333 27.02 6.87 10.69
CA HIS A 333 25.64 7.36 10.73
C HIS A 333 25.11 7.48 9.30
N TYR A 334 23.96 6.89 8.99
CA TYR A 334 23.32 7.01 7.67
C TYR A 334 22.26 8.12 7.71
N GLY A 335 22.22 8.96 6.67
CA GLY A 335 21.25 10.06 6.58
C GLY A 335 21.83 11.41 7.03
N ILE A 336 21.05 12.19 7.79
CA ILE A 336 21.39 13.56 8.21
C ILE A 336 21.32 13.63 9.74
N PRO A 337 22.46 13.60 10.46
CA PRO A 337 22.46 13.65 11.91
C PRO A 337 22.14 15.06 12.44
N ASP A 338 21.56 15.14 13.65
CA ASP A 338 21.36 16.40 14.37
C ASP A 338 22.66 16.85 15.06
N ILE A 339 23.59 17.36 14.26
CA ILE A 339 24.93 17.79 14.68
C ILE A 339 24.87 19.03 15.59
N ALA A 340 23.92 19.93 15.36
CA ALA A 340 23.75 21.13 16.16
C ALA A 340 23.12 20.84 17.53
N GLY A 341 22.14 19.93 17.59
CA GLY A 341 21.39 19.55 18.78
C GLY A 341 21.82 18.21 19.38
N ALA A 342 20.93 17.21 19.30
CA ALA A 342 20.99 15.98 20.08
C ALA A 342 22.25 15.13 19.87
N GLN A 343 22.89 15.20 18.70
CA GLN A 343 24.11 14.45 18.40
C GLN A 343 25.39 15.29 18.50
N ARG A 344 25.33 16.55 18.96
CA ARG A 344 26.49 17.44 19.09
C ARG A 344 27.69 16.78 19.79
N ALA A 345 27.45 16.08 20.90
CA ALA A 345 28.49 15.39 21.67
C ALA A 345 29.20 14.24 20.90
N ARG A 346 28.59 13.71 19.83
CA ARG A 346 29.19 12.69 18.96
C ARG A 346 30.25 13.27 18.02
N TYR A 347 30.13 14.55 17.65
CA TYR A 347 30.95 15.20 16.62
C TYR A 347 31.86 16.31 17.17
N ALA A 348 31.53 16.91 18.32
CA ALA A 348 32.33 17.97 18.93
C ALA A 348 33.74 17.49 19.33
N GLY A 349 34.78 18.17 18.86
CA GLY A 349 36.17 17.81 19.10
C GLY A 349 36.66 16.57 18.33
N ARG A 350 35.89 16.10 17.33
CA ARG A 350 36.14 14.86 16.56
C ARG A 350 36.47 15.14 15.10
N ARG A 351 37.20 14.22 14.45
CA ARG A 351 37.38 14.24 12.98
C ARG A 351 36.32 13.38 12.30
N THR A 352 35.46 14.01 11.51
CA THR A 352 34.31 13.37 10.85
C THR A 352 34.48 13.37 9.34
N LEU A 353 34.26 12.21 8.70
CA LEU A 353 34.20 12.10 7.24
C LEU A 353 32.73 12.12 6.79
N VAL A 354 32.36 13.00 5.87
CA VAL A 354 31.07 12.95 5.18
C VAL A 354 31.27 12.32 3.81
N VAL A 355 30.45 11.32 3.45
CA VAL A 355 30.55 10.58 2.18
C VAL A 355 29.27 10.78 1.37
N GLY A 356 29.39 11.35 0.17
CA GLY A 356 28.26 11.62 -0.71
C GLY A 356 28.26 13.04 -1.27
N ALA A 357 27.50 13.28 -2.34
CA ALA A 357 27.51 14.54 -3.11
C ALA A 357 26.14 15.24 -3.20
N GLY A 358 25.13 14.76 -2.47
CA GLY A 358 23.78 15.34 -2.45
C GLY A 358 23.54 16.31 -1.30
N HIS A 359 22.36 16.94 -1.27
CA HIS A 359 21.96 17.92 -0.26
C HIS A 359 22.09 17.42 1.19
N SER A 360 21.91 16.12 1.44
CA SER A 360 22.16 15.50 2.76
C SER A 360 23.61 15.64 3.24
N ALA A 361 24.59 15.51 2.33
CA ALA A 361 25.99 15.73 2.64
C ALA A 361 26.28 17.22 2.85
N ALA A 362 25.68 18.09 2.03
CA ALA A 362 25.82 19.54 2.17
C ALA A 362 25.34 20.06 3.54
N ASN A 363 24.15 19.64 4.00
CA ASN A 363 23.65 19.94 5.34
C ASN A 363 24.64 19.50 6.43
N ALA A 364 25.05 18.23 6.41
CA ALA A 364 25.98 17.70 7.41
C ALA A 364 27.33 18.42 7.44
N LEU A 365 27.86 18.82 6.29
CA LEU A 365 29.12 19.58 6.19
C LEU A 365 28.99 21.00 6.74
N LEU A 366 27.87 21.69 6.46
CA LEU A 366 27.61 23.03 6.96
C LEU A 366 27.39 23.04 8.48
N ASP A 367 26.68 22.06 9.02
CA ASP A 367 26.48 21.90 10.46
C ASP A 367 27.80 21.54 11.18
N LEU A 368 28.63 20.68 10.60
CA LEU A 368 29.98 20.39 11.11
C LEU A 368 30.89 21.62 11.07
N ALA A 369 30.79 22.46 10.04
CA ALA A 369 31.55 23.70 9.93
C ALA A 369 31.11 24.75 10.97
N ALA A 370 29.80 24.81 11.27
CA ALA A 370 29.28 25.61 12.38
C ALA A 370 29.81 25.10 13.73
N LEU A 371 29.69 23.79 13.99
CA LEU A 371 30.22 23.15 15.19
C LEU A 371 31.72 23.37 15.36
N ALA A 372 32.51 23.36 14.28
CA ALA A 372 33.95 23.59 14.34
C ALA A 372 34.36 25.01 14.77
N ARG A 373 33.50 26.01 14.58
CA ARG A 373 33.71 27.38 15.12
C ARG A 373 33.46 27.45 16.63
N GLU A 374 32.65 26.55 17.17
CA GLU A 374 32.20 26.55 18.58
C GLU A 374 32.92 25.53 19.46
N ALA A 375 33.41 24.43 18.87
CA ALA A 375 34.06 23.32 19.55
C ALA A 375 35.47 23.06 18.96
N PRO A 376 36.53 23.62 19.58
CA PRO A 376 37.91 23.42 19.13
C PRO A 376 38.28 21.94 19.00
N GLY A 377 39.07 21.62 17.97
CA GLY A 377 39.49 20.25 17.66
C GLY A 377 38.51 19.47 16.76
N THR A 378 37.29 19.97 16.54
CA THR A 378 36.40 19.43 15.50
C THR A 378 37.04 19.59 14.13
N ARG A 379 37.06 18.53 13.32
CA ARG A 379 37.60 18.53 11.95
C ARG A 379 36.62 17.83 11.02
N LEU A 380 36.49 18.32 9.80
CA LEU A 380 35.59 17.78 8.80
C LEU A 380 36.34 17.47 7.50
N ALA A 381 36.01 16.32 6.92
CA ALA A 381 36.47 15.90 5.62
C ALA A 381 35.28 15.46 4.76
N TRP A 382 35.43 15.55 3.43
CA TRP A 382 34.39 15.25 2.47
C TRP A 382 34.91 14.32 1.38
N ALA A 383 34.34 13.13 1.26
CA ALA A 383 34.64 12.19 0.18
C ALA A 383 33.54 12.16 -0.89
N LEU A 384 33.94 12.29 -2.15
CA LEU A 384 33.09 12.17 -3.33
C LEU A 384 33.63 11.11 -4.27
N ARG A 385 32.73 10.33 -4.88
CA ARG A 385 33.06 9.33 -5.89
C ARG A 385 33.52 9.92 -7.24
N SER A 386 33.16 11.17 -7.53
CA SER A 386 33.55 11.86 -8.78
C SER A 386 34.65 12.88 -8.50
N SER A 387 35.56 13.05 -9.45
CA SER A 387 36.51 14.17 -9.51
C SER A 387 35.84 15.54 -9.71
N ALA A 388 34.63 15.58 -10.28
CA ALA A 388 33.95 16.81 -10.72
C ALA A 388 33.17 17.52 -9.59
N LEU A 389 33.90 18.18 -8.68
CA LEU A 389 33.35 18.89 -7.51
C LEU A 389 32.21 19.88 -7.82
N HIS A 390 32.28 20.58 -8.95
CA HIS A 390 31.26 21.57 -9.33
C HIS A 390 29.83 21.00 -9.39
N LYS A 391 29.67 19.70 -9.68
CA LYS A 391 28.36 19.05 -9.75
C LYS A 391 27.69 18.91 -8.38
N ALA A 392 28.46 18.92 -7.30
CA ALA A 392 27.95 18.81 -5.94
C ALA A 392 27.39 20.13 -5.37
N PHE A 393 27.67 21.28 -6.03
CA PHE A 393 27.17 22.60 -5.61
C PHE A 393 25.80 22.97 -6.21
N GLY A 394 25.21 22.13 -7.06
CA GLY A 394 23.85 22.32 -7.59
C GLY A 394 23.68 23.57 -8.47
N GLY A 395 22.46 24.11 -8.49
CA GLY A 395 22.06 25.20 -9.40
C GLY A 395 22.35 26.64 -8.95
N GLY A 396 22.78 26.84 -7.70
CA GLY A 396 23.01 28.18 -7.13
C GLY A 396 21.80 29.11 -7.30
N ALA A 397 22.04 30.36 -7.69
CA ALA A 397 21.00 31.37 -7.92
C ALA A 397 20.04 31.04 -9.10
N ALA A 398 20.36 30.06 -9.94
CA ALA A 398 19.48 29.59 -11.03
C ALA A 398 18.62 28.38 -10.62
N ASP A 399 18.57 28.03 -9.33
CA ASP A 399 17.71 26.99 -8.79
C ASP A 399 16.30 27.54 -8.48
N ALA A 400 15.26 26.89 -9.00
CA ALA A 400 13.86 27.33 -8.81
C ALA A 400 13.31 27.17 -7.38
N LEU A 401 14.07 26.59 -6.44
CA LEU A 401 13.84 26.70 -5.00
C LEU A 401 15.05 27.40 -4.37
N PRO A 402 14.98 28.72 -4.10
CA PRO A 402 16.14 29.53 -3.70
C PRO A 402 16.93 28.99 -2.50
N ALA A 403 16.25 28.39 -1.52
CA ALA A 403 16.90 27.78 -0.35
C ALA A 403 17.78 26.57 -0.69
N ARG A 404 17.43 25.80 -1.73
CA ARG A 404 18.28 24.70 -2.23
C ARG A 404 19.50 25.24 -2.95
N GLY A 405 19.32 26.27 -3.78
CA GLY A 405 20.42 27.00 -4.42
C GLY A 405 21.41 27.57 -3.41
N ALA A 406 20.90 28.21 -2.34
CA ALA A 406 21.71 28.76 -1.27
C ALA A 406 22.54 27.70 -0.52
N LEU A 407 22.00 26.50 -0.31
CA LEU A 407 22.74 25.38 0.30
C LEU A 407 23.98 25.00 -0.52
N GLY A 408 23.83 24.94 -1.84
CA GLY A 408 24.91 24.66 -2.78
C GLY A 408 26.00 25.73 -2.79
N SER A 409 25.60 27.01 -2.81
CA SER A 409 26.52 28.14 -2.72
C SER A 409 27.28 28.20 -1.38
N ALA A 410 26.61 27.91 -0.27
CA ALA A 410 27.25 27.85 1.05
C ALA A 410 28.31 26.73 1.13
N LEU A 411 28.03 25.55 0.56
CA LEU A 411 29.00 24.46 0.47
C LEU A 411 30.19 24.81 -0.43
N GLN A 412 29.94 25.51 -1.54
CA GLN A 412 31.01 26.01 -2.42
C GLN A 412 31.94 26.98 -1.68
N GLN A 413 31.38 27.92 -0.92
CA GLN A 413 32.14 28.87 -0.10
C GLN A 413 32.97 28.14 0.97
N LEU A 414 32.37 27.20 1.71
CA LEU A 414 33.09 26.38 2.71
C LEU A 414 34.28 25.63 2.11
N SER A 415 34.16 25.13 0.87
CA SER A 415 35.24 24.47 0.15
C SER A 415 36.36 25.43 -0.30
N GLN A 416 36.10 26.73 -0.40
CA GLN A 416 37.08 27.76 -0.81
C GLN A 416 37.82 28.37 0.39
N GLU A 417 37.16 28.47 1.55
CA GLU A 417 37.72 29.04 2.78
C GLU A 417 38.78 28.14 3.48
N GLY A 418 39.04 26.93 2.95
CA GLY A 418 40.14 26.07 3.39
C GLY A 418 39.90 25.28 4.68
N GLY A 419 38.71 25.36 5.27
CA GLY A 419 38.33 24.63 6.49
C GLY A 419 37.90 23.17 6.28
N LEU A 420 37.84 22.71 5.02
CA LEU A 420 37.31 21.40 4.64
C LEU A 420 38.35 20.57 3.87
N GLU A 421 38.66 19.38 4.35
CA GLU A 421 39.50 18.40 3.65
C GLU A 421 38.68 17.70 2.56
N VAL A 422 38.92 18.02 1.28
CA VAL A 422 38.11 17.50 0.14
C VAL A 422 38.85 16.40 -0.61
N LEU A 423 38.14 15.28 -0.82
CA LEU A 423 38.67 14.03 -1.36
C LEU A 423 37.77 13.56 -2.51
N SER A 424 38.08 14.03 -3.72
CA SER A 424 37.32 13.71 -4.92
C SER A 424 37.85 12.45 -5.63
N GLY A 425 36.99 11.82 -6.44
CA GLY A 425 37.32 10.58 -7.16
C GLY A 425 37.44 9.30 -6.33
N LEU A 426 37.19 9.35 -5.01
CA LEU A 426 37.39 8.20 -4.11
C LEU A 426 36.26 7.15 -4.27
N ARG A 427 36.62 5.99 -4.79
CA ARG A 427 35.80 4.78 -4.83
C ARG A 427 36.13 3.89 -3.63
N ILE A 428 35.38 4.06 -2.54
CA ILE A 428 35.56 3.33 -1.27
C ILE A 428 35.34 1.81 -1.48
N GLU A 429 36.27 1.01 -0.94
CA GLU A 429 36.25 -0.46 -0.95
C GLU A 429 36.22 -1.08 0.46
N ALA A 430 36.75 -0.38 1.47
CA ALA A 430 36.83 -0.86 2.84
C ALA A 430 36.85 0.26 3.89
N VAL A 431 36.34 -0.04 5.08
CA VAL A 431 36.47 0.73 6.31
C VAL A 431 37.11 -0.17 7.35
N GLN A 432 38.21 0.26 7.96
CA GLN A 432 38.98 -0.52 8.93
C GLN A 432 39.00 0.21 10.27
N ARG A 433 38.82 -0.54 11.37
CA ARG A 433 38.93 0.00 12.72
C ARG A 433 40.34 -0.24 13.24
N GLU A 434 41.04 0.84 13.52
CA GLU A 434 42.42 0.83 14.00
C GLU A 434 42.50 0.48 15.50
N ALA A 435 43.71 0.14 15.97
CA ALA A 435 43.96 -0.20 17.36
C ALA A 435 43.68 0.94 18.35
N ASP A 436 43.75 2.21 17.91
CA ASP A 436 43.37 3.39 18.71
C ASP A 436 41.85 3.68 18.69
N GLY A 437 41.08 2.86 17.97
CA GLY A 437 39.63 2.98 17.82
C GLY A 437 39.16 3.96 16.75
N ARG A 438 40.06 4.62 16.02
CA ARG A 438 39.73 5.42 14.84
C ARG A 438 39.43 4.53 13.63
N LEU A 439 38.88 5.14 12.59
CA LEU A 439 38.59 4.52 11.32
C LEU A 439 39.58 4.96 10.24
N THR A 440 39.97 4.00 9.41
CA THR A 440 40.66 4.18 8.14
C THR A 440 39.72 3.82 7.00
N VAL A 441 39.55 4.72 6.04
CA VAL A 441 38.75 4.50 4.83
C VAL A 441 39.70 4.30 3.67
N SER A 442 39.55 3.20 2.94
CA SER A 442 40.39 2.87 1.79
C SER A 442 39.59 2.49 0.55
N GLY A 443 40.20 2.71 -0.61
CA GLY A 443 39.57 2.56 -1.90
C GLY A 443 40.53 2.90 -3.04
N ARG A 444 39.98 3.33 -4.17
CA ARG A 444 40.77 3.74 -5.35
C ARG A 444 40.30 5.06 -5.95
N ASP A 445 41.21 5.79 -6.57
CA ASP A 445 40.89 6.97 -7.38
C ASP A 445 40.27 6.60 -8.75
N GLU A 446 40.11 7.58 -9.64
CA GLU A 446 39.60 7.39 -10.99
C GLU A 446 40.55 6.56 -11.89
N GLN A 447 41.85 6.59 -11.60
CA GLN A 447 42.96 5.93 -12.28
C GLN A 447 43.24 4.50 -11.77
N GLY A 448 42.65 4.10 -10.63
CA GLY A 448 42.84 2.80 -9.99
C GLY A 448 43.97 2.75 -8.94
N GLN A 449 44.64 3.89 -8.67
CA GLN A 449 45.63 4.02 -7.60
C GLN A 449 44.94 3.83 -6.25
N ALA A 450 45.60 3.13 -5.32
CA ALA A 450 45.08 2.93 -3.97
C ALA A 450 45.12 4.24 -3.18
N LEU A 451 43.98 4.63 -2.62
CA LEU A 451 43.85 5.73 -1.68
C LEU A 451 43.47 5.18 -0.30
N SER A 452 44.08 5.73 0.75
CA SER A 452 43.77 5.38 2.14
C SER A 452 43.85 6.61 3.03
N LEU A 453 42.88 6.75 3.93
CA LEU A 453 42.67 7.92 4.76
C LEU A 453 42.39 7.46 6.19
N ALA A 454 43.41 7.54 7.03
CA ALA A 454 43.33 7.12 8.43
C ALA A 454 42.86 8.24 9.35
N GLY A 455 42.37 7.86 10.53
CA GLY A 455 42.22 8.78 11.67
C GLY A 455 40.88 9.51 11.76
N PHE A 456 39.79 8.92 11.29
CA PHE A 456 38.43 9.43 11.52
C PHE A 456 37.83 8.88 12.82
N ASP A 457 37.18 9.72 13.61
CA ASP A 457 36.38 9.30 14.76
C ASP A 457 35.00 8.80 14.33
N GLN A 458 34.41 9.45 13.31
CA GLN A 458 33.03 9.24 12.84
C GLN A 458 32.93 9.32 11.30
N ILE A 459 31.94 8.64 10.73
CA ILE A 459 31.57 8.74 9.31
C ILE A 459 30.07 9.06 9.19
N ILE A 460 29.72 9.99 8.31
CA ILE A 460 28.34 10.26 7.89
C ILE A 460 28.17 9.75 6.46
N CYS A 461 27.37 8.70 6.30
CA CYS A 461 27.01 8.09 5.02
C CYS A 461 25.77 8.79 4.44
N ALA A 462 26.01 9.64 3.45
CA ALA A 462 25.00 10.41 2.72
C ALA A 462 24.96 10.01 1.22
N THR A 463 25.11 8.71 0.94
CA THR A 463 25.15 8.12 -0.42
C THR A 463 23.77 7.86 -1.04
N GLY A 464 22.71 8.44 -0.46
CA GLY A 464 21.32 8.30 -0.90
C GLY A 464 20.65 7.01 -0.39
N GLN A 465 19.49 6.68 -0.96
CA GLN A 465 18.67 5.53 -0.57
C GLN A 465 18.19 4.75 -1.81
N ARG A 466 17.47 3.64 -1.58
CA ARG A 466 16.90 2.75 -2.60
C ARG A 466 15.55 2.17 -2.14
N PRO A 467 14.67 1.67 -3.03
CA PRO A 467 13.41 1.06 -2.62
C PRO A 467 13.60 -0.33 -2.00
N ASP A 468 12.72 -0.71 -1.08
CA ASP A 468 12.56 -2.11 -0.68
C ASP A 468 11.60 -2.84 -1.63
N LEU A 469 12.17 -3.71 -2.47
CA LEU A 469 11.43 -4.51 -3.45
C LEU A 469 11.03 -5.90 -2.90
N SER A 470 11.49 -6.29 -1.71
CA SER A 470 11.27 -7.65 -1.17
C SER A 470 9.79 -7.96 -0.94
N LEU A 471 9.02 -6.97 -0.49
CA LEU A 471 7.57 -7.07 -0.28
C LEU A 471 6.80 -7.38 -1.57
N GLY A 472 7.26 -6.88 -2.71
CA GLY A 472 6.63 -7.06 -4.02
C GLY A 472 6.97 -8.39 -4.71
N ARG A 473 7.70 -9.30 -4.07
CA ARG A 473 8.29 -10.48 -4.72
C ARG A 473 7.27 -11.38 -5.43
N GLU A 474 6.11 -11.63 -4.80
CA GLU A 474 5.02 -12.44 -5.38
C GLU A 474 4.10 -11.67 -6.33
N LEU A 475 4.34 -10.36 -6.53
CA LEU A 475 3.56 -9.51 -7.42
C LEU A 475 4.20 -9.37 -8.81
N ARG A 476 3.36 -9.10 -9.81
CA ARG A 476 3.75 -8.86 -11.21
C ARG A 476 4.04 -7.38 -11.43
N LEU A 477 5.22 -6.93 -11.01
CA LEU A 477 5.65 -5.54 -11.12
C LEU A 477 6.42 -5.28 -12.44
N ARG A 478 6.29 -4.05 -12.95
CA ARG A 478 7.13 -3.46 -14.01
C ARG A 478 8.04 -2.43 -13.37
N LEU A 479 9.35 -2.69 -13.38
CA LEU A 479 10.36 -1.85 -12.74
C LEU A 479 11.43 -1.45 -13.77
N ASP A 480 11.92 -0.23 -13.65
CA ASP A 480 13.09 0.22 -14.40
C ASP A 480 14.34 -0.57 -13.97
N PRO A 481 15.17 -1.06 -14.91
CA PRO A 481 16.25 -2.00 -14.61
C PRO A 481 17.44 -1.41 -13.85
N TRP A 482 17.62 -0.08 -13.76
CA TRP A 482 18.74 0.52 -13.00
C TRP A 482 18.30 1.56 -11.96
N LEU A 483 17.16 2.22 -12.14
CA LEU A 483 16.57 3.09 -11.14
C LEU A 483 15.76 2.33 -10.10
N GLU A 484 15.25 1.13 -10.41
CA GLU A 484 14.27 0.40 -9.59
C GLU A 484 12.96 1.20 -9.35
N SER A 485 12.69 2.21 -10.21
CA SER A 485 11.45 2.97 -10.27
C SER A 485 10.33 2.17 -10.95
N THR A 486 9.10 2.69 -11.00
CA THR A 486 8.13 2.15 -11.97
C THR A 486 8.67 2.36 -13.40
N GLU A 487 8.58 1.33 -14.24
CA GLU A 487 9.18 1.30 -15.59
C GLU A 487 8.82 2.53 -16.44
N ALA A 488 7.55 2.93 -16.47
CA ALA A 488 7.09 4.07 -17.27
C ALA A 488 7.62 5.43 -16.77
N LEU A 489 8.06 5.53 -15.51
CA LEU A 489 8.69 6.74 -14.98
C LEU A 489 10.18 6.83 -15.34
N GLY A 490 10.87 5.71 -15.61
CA GLY A 490 12.32 5.68 -15.80
C GLY A 490 12.82 6.73 -16.81
N PRO A 491 12.30 6.72 -18.06
CA PRO A 491 12.63 7.73 -19.08
C PRO A 491 12.21 9.17 -18.76
N LEU A 492 11.43 9.41 -17.70
CA LEU A 492 11.00 10.75 -17.27
C LEU A 492 11.85 11.31 -16.13
N ILE A 493 12.49 10.45 -15.33
CA ILE A 493 13.15 10.82 -14.07
C ILE A 493 14.64 10.45 -13.99
N ASP A 494 15.19 9.78 -15.00
CA ASP A 494 16.59 9.33 -15.00
C ASP A 494 17.55 10.53 -14.81
N PRO A 495 18.34 10.57 -13.71
CA PRO A 495 19.25 11.68 -13.43
C PRO A 495 20.44 11.79 -14.41
N ASN A 496 20.65 10.81 -15.29
CA ASN A 496 21.61 10.87 -16.38
C ASN A 496 21.07 11.62 -17.62
N LEU A 497 19.74 11.73 -17.75
CA LEU A 497 19.05 12.33 -18.90
C LEU A 497 18.32 13.62 -18.54
N HIS A 498 17.76 13.69 -17.33
CA HIS A 498 16.83 14.72 -16.89
C HIS A 498 17.34 15.48 -15.66
N SER A 499 17.24 16.81 -15.72
CA SER A 499 17.20 17.64 -14.51
C SER A 499 15.79 17.59 -13.92
N CYS A 500 15.68 17.74 -12.60
CA CYS A 500 14.42 17.55 -11.83
C CYS A 500 13.25 18.45 -12.28
N GLY A 501 13.56 19.47 -13.09
CA GLY A 501 12.59 20.38 -13.67
C GLY A 501 11.90 19.94 -14.96
N THR A 502 12.39 18.89 -15.61
CA THR A 502 11.83 18.42 -16.90
C THR A 502 10.80 17.30 -16.74
N VAL A 503 10.61 16.83 -15.50
CA VAL A 503 9.68 15.75 -15.15
C VAL A 503 8.25 16.28 -15.21
N ARG A 504 7.46 15.80 -16.18
CA ARG A 504 6.02 16.06 -16.19
C ARG A 504 5.37 15.38 -14.98
N PRO A 505 4.34 15.98 -14.35
CA PRO A 505 3.57 15.25 -13.35
C PRO A 505 2.87 14.05 -14.01
N HIS A 506 2.71 13.00 -13.23
CA HIS A 506 2.39 11.66 -13.68
C HIS A 506 1.51 11.00 -12.63
N GLY A 507 0.64 10.11 -13.08
CA GLY A 507 -0.49 9.63 -12.31
C GLY A 507 -0.64 8.12 -12.43
N HIS A 508 -1.89 7.65 -12.36
CA HIS A 508 -2.20 6.22 -12.36
C HIS A 508 -1.64 5.46 -13.57
N ARG A 509 -1.50 6.10 -14.73
CA ARG A 509 -0.99 5.45 -15.96
C ARG A 509 0.48 5.07 -15.84
N GLU A 510 1.32 6.00 -15.38
CA GLU A 510 2.77 5.78 -15.24
C GLU A 510 3.11 4.97 -13.98
N LEU A 511 2.21 4.94 -12.99
CA LEU A 511 2.36 4.19 -11.74
C LEU A 511 1.77 2.78 -11.79
N ALA A 512 1.03 2.43 -12.85
CA ALA A 512 0.40 1.13 -13.00
C ALA A 512 1.43 0.01 -13.21
N HIS A 513 1.14 -1.15 -12.63
CA HIS A 513 1.88 -2.38 -12.87
C HIS A 513 0.97 -3.45 -13.52
N PRO A 514 1.54 -4.53 -14.09
CA PRO A 514 0.78 -5.71 -14.55
C PRO A 514 -0.02 -6.45 -13.45
N GLU A 515 0.07 -6.00 -12.20
CA GLU A 515 -0.68 -6.47 -11.05
C GLU A 515 -1.86 -5.52 -10.76
N PRO A 516 -3.10 -5.83 -11.19
CA PRO A 516 -4.20 -4.86 -11.17
C PRO A 516 -4.56 -4.39 -9.76
N GLY A 517 -4.66 -3.08 -9.55
CA GLY A 517 -4.96 -2.50 -8.23
C GLY A 517 -3.78 -2.47 -7.25
N PHE A 518 -2.57 -2.86 -7.66
CA PHE A 518 -1.34 -2.53 -6.93
C PHE A 518 -0.67 -1.30 -7.56
N TYR A 519 -0.37 -0.29 -6.75
CA TYR A 519 0.36 0.91 -7.16
C TYR A 519 1.49 1.22 -6.18
N THR A 520 2.66 1.53 -6.71
CA THR A 520 3.76 2.12 -5.92
C THR A 520 3.61 3.64 -5.93
N LEU A 521 3.64 4.29 -4.77
CA LEU A 521 3.48 5.74 -4.60
C LEU A 521 4.69 6.39 -3.91
N GLY A 522 4.79 7.70 -4.05
CA GLY A 522 5.79 8.52 -3.37
C GLY A 522 7.19 8.31 -3.93
N VAL A 523 8.21 8.68 -3.15
CA VAL A 523 9.62 8.49 -3.53
C VAL A 523 9.99 7.04 -3.87
N LYS A 524 9.18 6.05 -3.43
CA LYS A 524 9.38 4.64 -3.80
C LYS A 524 9.14 4.37 -5.28
N SER A 525 8.16 5.03 -5.91
CA SER A 525 7.93 4.88 -7.36
C SER A 525 9.03 5.51 -8.21
N TYR A 526 9.82 6.41 -7.62
CA TYR A 526 11.03 7.00 -8.21
C TYR A 526 12.27 6.11 -8.06
N GLY A 527 12.21 5.05 -7.26
CA GLY A 527 13.33 4.15 -6.98
C GLY A 527 14.55 4.89 -6.44
N ARG A 528 15.57 5.07 -7.28
CA ARG A 528 16.86 5.73 -6.96
C ARG A 528 16.96 7.16 -7.49
N ALA A 529 15.97 7.67 -8.21
CA ALA A 529 16.02 9.03 -8.74
C ALA A 529 15.91 10.07 -7.60
N PRO A 530 16.87 11.00 -7.44
CA PRO A 530 16.96 11.91 -6.29
C PRO A 530 16.02 13.13 -6.37
N THR A 531 15.01 13.07 -7.25
CA THR A 531 14.36 14.25 -7.85
C THR A 531 12.93 14.50 -7.33
N PHE A 532 12.55 13.81 -6.24
CA PHE A 532 11.16 13.73 -5.76
C PHE A 532 10.73 14.90 -4.85
N LEU A 533 9.49 15.38 -5.03
CA LEU A 533 8.83 16.39 -4.18
C LEU A 533 7.55 15.83 -3.54
N MET A 534 7.20 16.29 -2.34
CA MET A 534 5.93 15.89 -1.69
C MET A 534 4.70 16.24 -2.52
N ALA A 535 4.66 17.43 -3.13
CA ALA A 535 3.61 17.84 -4.06
C ALA A 535 3.41 16.86 -5.23
N THR A 536 4.49 16.30 -5.79
CA THR A 536 4.41 15.23 -6.80
C THR A 536 3.69 14.01 -6.24
N GLY A 537 4.04 13.57 -5.03
CA GLY A 537 3.37 12.45 -4.36
C GLY A 537 1.90 12.68 -4.05
N PHE A 538 1.49 13.91 -3.74
CA PHE A 538 0.09 14.25 -3.53
C PHE A 538 -0.71 14.11 -4.83
N GLU A 539 -0.14 14.53 -5.97
CA GLU A 539 -0.73 14.33 -7.30
C GLU A 539 -0.83 12.85 -7.69
N GLN A 540 0.24 12.07 -7.44
CA GLN A 540 0.23 10.62 -7.63
C GLN A 540 -0.92 9.97 -6.84
N ALA A 541 -1.09 10.35 -5.57
CA ALA A 541 -2.14 9.83 -4.70
C ALA A 541 -3.56 10.21 -5.17
N ARG A 542 -3.77 11.48 -5.57
CA ARG A 542 -5.04 11.97 -6.15
C ARG A 542 -5.42 11.16 -7.40
N SER A 543 -4.51 11.06 -8.36
CA SER A 543 -4.73 10.38 -9.63
C SER A 543 -5.03 8.88 -9.43
N VAL A 544 -4.22 8.18 -8.62
CA VAL A 544 -4.40 6.74 -8.37
C VAL A 544 -5.69 6.43 -7.62
N VAL A 545 -6.06 7.23 -6.60
CA VAL A 545 -7.30 6.98 -5.86
C VAL A 545 -8.53 7.30 -6.71
N ALA A 546 -8.47 8.28 -7.61
CA ALA A 546 -9.53 8.51 -8.60
C ALA A 546 -9.69 7.30 -9.54
N ALA A 547 -8.60 6.72 -10.04
CA ALA A 547 -8.65 5.51 -10.87
C ALA A 547 -9.24 4.30 -10.11
N LEU A 548 -8.88 4.10 -8.83
CA LEU A 548 -9.44 3.05 -7.98
C LEU A 548 -10.93 3.22 -7.66
N ALA A 549 -11.45 4.45 -7.75
CA ALA A 549 -12.87 4.78 -7.64
C ALA A 549 -13.64 4.61 -8.97
N GLY A 550 -12.96 4.31 -10.08
CA GLY A 550 -13.54 4.25 -11.43
C GLY A 550 -13.66 5.61 -12.14
N ASP A 551 -13.23 6.69 -11.50
CA ASP A 551 -13.23 8.05 -12.03
C ASP A 551 -11.95 8.30 -12.85
N LEU A 552 -11.89 7.67 -14.04
CA LEU A 552 -10.74 7.78 -14.94
C LEU A 552 -10.56 9.19 -15.50
N GLU A 553 -11.64 9.98 -15.62
CA GLU A 553 -11.54 11.38 -16.06
C GLU A 553 -10.77 12.21 -15.02
N ALA A 554 -11.11 12.11 -13.73
CA ALA A 554 -10.32 12.77 -12.70
C ALA A 554 -8.93 12.18 -12.55
N ALA A 555 -8.75 10.88 -12.77
CA ALA A 555 -7.44 10.25 -12.73
C ALA A 555 -6.49 10.77 -13.83
N ASP A 556 -7.03 11.07 -15.01
CA ASP A 556 -6.29 11.58 -16.18
C ASP A 556 -6.08 13.11 -16.17
N ARG A 557 -6.86 13.87 -15.39
CA ARG A 557 -6.59 15.31 -15.20
C ARG A 557 -5.25 15.53 -14.50
N LEU A 558 -4.52 16.56 -14.92
CA LEU A 558 -3.29 17.02 -14.30
C LEU A 558 -3.59 18.20 -13.37
N GLU A 559 -3.41 18.04 -12.06
CA GLU A 559 -3.76 19.07 -11.06
C GLU A 559 -2.52 19.61 -10.30
N LEU A 560 -1.31 19.11 -10.61
CA LEU A 560 -0.06 19.64 -10.03
C LEU A 560 0.45 20.90 -10.75
N ALA A 561 0.43 22.02 -10.04
CA ALA A 561 1.12 23.25 -10.43
C ALA A 561 2.50 23.35 -9.76
N LEU A 562 3.57 23.30 -10.56
CA LEU A 562 4.94 23.66 -10.18
C LEU A 562 5.41 24.86 -11.02
N PRO A 563 6.39 25.65 -10.57
CA PRO A 563 6.98 26.72 -11.39
C PRO A 563 7.53 26.16 -12.70
N GLU A 564 7.30 26.86 -13.82
CA GLU A 564 7.76 26.42 -15.15
C GLU A 564 9.29 26.32 -15.25
N THR A 565 10.01 27.10 -14.44
CA THR A 565 11.46 26.97 -14.29
C THR A 565 11.78 25.78 -13.39
N GLY A 566 12.59 24.89 -13.94
CA GLY A 566 12.83 23.57 -13.38
C GLY A 566 13.33 23.49 -11.93
N VAL A 567 12.66 22.69 -11.10
CA VAL A 567 12.96 22.50 -9.67
C VAL A 567 14.11 21.49 -9.43
N CYS A 568 15.26 21.67 -10.11
CA CYS A 568 16.65 21.43 -9.63
C CYS A 568 17.60 21.49 -10.82
N SER A 569 18.70 22.23 -10.72
CA SER A 569 19.69 22.35 -11.80
C SER A 569 20.92 21.47 -11.52
N LEU A 570 21.10 20.42 -12.34
CA LEU A 570 22.44 19.93 -12.68
C LEU A 570 22.69 20.32 -14.14
N GLY A 571 23.78 21.03 -14.38
CA GLY A 571 24.02 21.72 -15.66
C GLY A 571 24.17 20.77 -16.84
N GLY A 572 23.09 20.61 -17.62
CA GLY A 572 23.11 20.06 -18.96
C GLY A 572 22.92 21.18 -19.98
N SER A 573 23.98 21.57 -20.68
CA SER A 573 23.91 22.57 -21.76
C SER A 573 23.26 21.96 -23.02
N ALA A 574 21.94 21.89 -23.04
CA ALA A 574 21.18 21.58 -24.26
C ALA A 574 20.95 22.88 -25.05
N SER A 575 21.97 23.32 -25.79
CA SER A 575 21.77 24.31 -26.85
C SER A 575 20.96 23.68 -27.98
N ALA A 576 19.64 23.85 -27.96
CA ALA A 576 18.83 23.56 -29.12
C ALA A 576 19.31 24.45 -30.29
N PRO A 577 19.56 23.90 -31.50
CA PRO A 577 19.91 24.73 -32.64
C PRO A 577 18.72 25.61 -32.98
N ALA A 578 18.89 26.94 -32.84
CA ALA A 578 17.89 27.89 -33.29
C ALA A 578 17.69 27.73 -34.80
N ALA A 579 16.45 27.50 -35.22
CA ALA A 579 16.09 27.57 -36.64
C ALA A 579 16.39 29.00 -37.14
N PRO A 580 17.00 29.17 -38.32
CA PRO A 580 17.37 30.50 -38.80
C PRO A 580 16.12 31.35 -39.07
N ALA A 581 16.08 32.53 -38.47
CA ALA A 581 15.01 33.50 -38.71
C ALA A 581 15.18 34.13 -40.10
N SER A 582 14.18 33.97 -40.97
CA SER A 582 14.02 34.80 -42.16
C SER A 582 13.34 36.13 -41.80
N PRO A 583 13.74 37.26 -42.39
CA PRO A 583 13.26 38.59 -41.99
C PRO A 583 11.83 38.89 -42.47
N ALA A 584 11.23 39.87 -41.82
CA ALA A 584 9.83 40.24 -41.99
C ALA A 584 9.47 40.85 -43.36
N ALA A 585 8.25 40.57 -43.81
CA ALA A 585 7.49 41.43 -44.71
C ALA A 585 6.01 41.41 -44.29
N ALA A 586 5.37 42.58 -44.25
CA ALA A 586 3.96 42.73 -43.88
C ALA A 586 3.05 42.65 -45.11
N GLY A 587 1.77 42.28 -44.91
CA GLY A 587 0.71 42.59 -45.88
C GLY A 587 -0.34 41.50 -46.14
N CYS A 588 -1.58 41.81 -45.76
CA CYS A 588 -2.87 41.48 -46.39
C CYS A 588 -3.23 40.04 -46.87
N CYS A 589 -4.43 39.63 -46.46
CA CYS A 589 -5.31 38.63 -47.10
C CYS A 589 -5.53 38.93 -48.62
N PRO A 590 -5.87 37.95 -49.49
CA PRO A 590 -7.07 37.10 -49.33
C PRO A 590 -6.98 35.62 -49.78
N THR A 591 -8.07 34.90 -49.46
CA THR A 591 -8.51 33.55 -49.88
C THR A 591 -8.98 33.48 -51.37
N PRO A 592 -9.45 32.33 -51.91
CA PRO A 592 -8.88 30.97 -51.96
C PRO A 592 -8.98 30.34 -53.39
N ALA A 593 -8.37 29.18 -53.66
CA ALA A 593 -8.73 28.33 -54.82
C ALA A 593 -8.32 26.86 -54.64
N SER A 594 -9.08 25.93 -55.24
CA SER A 594 -8.96 24.47 -55.06
C SER A 594 -8.69 23.71 -56.36
N ALA A 595 -7.91 22.62 -56.27
CA ALA A 595 -7.80 21.50 -57.24
C ALA A 595 -7.13 21.87 -58.60
N PRO A 596 -6.47 20.91 -59.34
CA PRO A 596 -7.05 19.62 -59.75
C PRO A 596 -6.13 18.37 -59.66
N ALA A 597 -6.72 17.20 -59.94
CA ALA A 597 -6.06 15.96 -60.39
C ALA A 597 -6.53 15.64 -61.85
N PRO A 598 -5.83 14.84 -62.70
CA PRO A 598 -5.67 13.37 -62.58
C PRO A 598 -4.23 12.92 -62.98
N ALA A 599 -3.84 11.68 -63.40
CA ALA A 599 -4.47 10.37 -63.65
C ALA A 599 -3.42 9.25 -63.37
N ALA A 600 -3.73 8.10 -62.74
CA ALA A 600 -4.33 6.85 -63.24
C ALA A 600 -3.41 5.91 -64.07
N CYS A 601 -3.07 4.74 -63.50
CA CYS A 601 -3.00 3.43 -64.20
C CYS A 601 -2.87 2.25 -63.20
N ALA A 602 -3.88 1.37 -63.21
CA ALA A 602 -3.90 -0.11 -63.17
C ALA A 602 -2.75 -0.91 -62.47
N THR A 603 -2.98 -2.06 -61.80
CA THR A 603 -4.04 -3.09 -62.00
C THR A 603 -4.33 -3.88 -60.70
N ALA A 604 -5.40 -4.69 -60.67
CA ALA A 604 -5.94 -5.35 -59.47
C ALA A 604 -5.43 -6.79 -59.21
N CYS A 605 -5.56 -7.29 -57.97
CA CYS A 605 -6.38 -8.48 -57.66
C CYS A 605 -6.63 -8.71 -56.14
N GLN A 606 -7.72 -9.42 -55.85
CA GLN A 606 -8.53 -9.51 -54.61
C GLN A 606 -7.92 -10.21 -53.36
N PRO A 607 -8.56 -10.08 -52.18
CA PRO A 607 -8.11 -10.68 -50.90
C PRO A 607 -8.63 -12.10 -50.66
N ALA A 608 -8.01 -12.83 -49.73
CA ALA A 608 -8.51 -14.12 -49.24
C ALA A 608 -8.27 -14.35 -47.72
N THR A 609 -9.33 -14.80 -47.06
CA THR A 609 -9.40 -15.46 -45.74
C THR A 609 -10.68 -16.35 -45.79
N PRO A 610 -10.86 -17.41 -44.98
CA PRO A 610 -10.06 -17.87 -43.84
C PRO A 610 -9.74 -19.40 -43.82
N ALA A 611 -9.01 -19.87 -42.79
CA ALA A 611 -8.96 -21.29 -42.40
C ALA A 611 -8.71 -21.48 -40.90
N ARG A 612 -9.22 -22.58 -40.32
CA ARG A 612 -9.03 -23.02 -38.92
C ARG A 612 -8.14 -24.26 -38.84
N SER A 613 -7.19 -24.27 -37.90
CA SER A 613 -6.58 -25.45 -37.25
C SER A 613 -5.88 -24.94 -35.97
N ALA A 614 -6.18 -25.45 -34.76
CA ALA A 614 -5.94 -26.77 -34.17
C ALA A 614 -4.53 -26.93 -33.54
N CYS A 615 -4.53 -26.95 -32.20
CA CYS A 615 -3.53 -27.32 -31.17
C CYS A 615 -2.10 -27.76 -31.56
N CYS A 616 -1.09 -27.19 -30.89
CA CYS A 616 -0.32 -27.81 -29.78
C CYS A 616 0.97 -27.02 -29.47
N GLY A 617 1.31 -26.88 -28.18
CA GLY A 617 2.49 -26.14 -27.69
C GLY A 617 2.32 -25.76 -26.22
#